data_AF-A0A497MZ42-F1
#
_entry.id   AF-A0A497MZ42-F1
#
_cell.length_a   1.000
_cell.length_b   1.000
_cell.length_c   1.000
_cell.angle_alpha   90.00
_cell.angle_beta   90.00
_cell.angle_gamma   90.00
#
_symmetry.space_group_name_H-M   'P 1'
#
loop_
_entity.id
_entity.type
_entity.pdbx_description
1 polymer ?
#
loop_
_entity_poly.entity_id
_entity_poly.type
_entity_poly.pdbx_seq_one_letter_code
_entity_poly.pdbx_strand_id
1 'polypeptide(L)'
;MKFKRSEEYEVIEEVFDRLTLEAIYELLRRRVIDEIHGVVKAGKEARIYWGLDPNERELAIKIYYTVTAEFRQGMLKYIQDDYRFRRVRRSPRGIIYTWAQKEFKNLKAAYGAGVRVPEPIEVKRNVLVMEFIGEDGVPAPLLRDVYLEEPEAVYRKLLEEVRLLYGKADLVHGDLSEYNLMFWEGEPILFDVSQAVPTNHPLAEELLLRDIRNLNRYFASLGVEVVEIDEAYRWITGGDEGLR
;
A
#
# COMPACT_ATOMS: atom_id res chain seq x y z
N MET A 1 -2.33 -17.10 39.59
CA MET A 1 -1.99 -17.87 38.37
C MET A 1 -0.94 -17.08 37.62
N LYS A 2 0.31 -17.59 37.56
CA LYS A 2 1.37 -16.97 36.73
C LYS A 2 1.06 -17.33 35.28
N PHE A 3 0.69 -16.34 34.46
CA PHE A 3 0.63 -16.52 33.01
C PHE A 3 2.04 -16.83 32.53
N LYS A 4 2.23 -18.00 31.92
CA LYS A 4 3.47 -18.35 31.24
C LYS A 4 3.51 -17.48 29.98
N ARG A 5 4.37 -16.45 29.96
CA ARG A 5 4.64 -15.67 28.74
C ARG A 5 5.24 -16.63 27.70
N SER A 6 4.71 -16.62 26.47
CA SER A 6 5.33 -17.36 25.36
C SER A 6 6.53 -16.56 24.83
N GLU A 7 7.49 -17.25 24.20
CA GLU A 7 8.65 -16.63 23.53
C GLU A 7 8.20 -15.59 22.47
N GLU A 8 7.03 -15.77 21.85
CA GLU A 8 6.42 -14.81 20.92
C GLU A 8 6.09 -13.47 21.60
N TYR A 9 5.59 -13.48 22.85
CA TYR A 9 5.33 -12.24 23.60
C TYR A 9 6.63 -11.48 23.95
N GLU A 10 7.75 -12.18 24.12
CA GLU A 10 9.06 -11.55 24.38
C GLU A 10 9.64 -10.90 23.12
N VAL A 11 9.49 -11.54 21.94
CA VAL A 11 9.85 -10.95 20.64
C VAL A 11 8.99 -9.71 20.31
N ILE A 12 7.72 -9.73 20.70
CA ILE A 12 6.78 -8.60 20.57
C ILE A 12 7.19 -7.43 21.49
N GLU A 13 7.62 -7.69 22.72
CA GLU A 13 8.09 -6.63 23.65
C GLU A 13 9.45 -6.01 23.23
N GLU A 14 10.34 -6.76 22.56
CA GLU A 14 11.67 -6.25 22.17
C GLU A 14 11.63 -5.32 20.95
N VAL A 15 10.61 -5.45 20.09
CA VAL A 15 10.51 -4.71 18.81
C VAL A 15 9.55 -3.52 18.88
N PHE A 16 8.52 -3.57 19.73
CA PHE A 16 7.45 -2.57 19.73
C PHE A 16 7.48 -1.64 20.94
N ASP A 17 7.32 -0.34 20.68
CA ASP A 17 7.16 0.62 21.76
C ASP A 17 5.80 0.46 22.46
N ARG A 18 5.70 0.95 23.71
CA ARG A 18 4.47 0.87 24.52
C ARG A 18 3.22 1.37 23.78
N LEU A 19 3.35 2.41 22.96
CA LEU A 19 2.23 3.00 22.23
C LEU A 19 1.76 2.11 21.07
N THR A 20 2.66 1.39 20.43
CA THR A 20 2.34 0.39 19.41
C THR A 20 1.59 -0.77 20.05
N LEU A 21 2.07 -1.28 21.19
CA LEU A 21 1.38 -2.34 21.94
C LEU A 21 -0.03 -1.91 22.37
N GLU A 22 -0.19 -0.70 22.92
CA GLU A 22 -1.50 -0.14 23.25
C GLU A 22 -2.45 -0.09 22.04
N ALA A 23 -1.94 0.25 20.84
CA ALA A 23 -2.74 0.26 19.61
C ALA A 23 -3.20 -1.15 19.22
N ILE A 24 -2.29 -2.13 19.26
CA ILE A 24 -2.59 -3.54 18.97
C ILE A 24 -3.62 -4.08 19.96
N TYR A 25 -3.43 -3.85 21.27
CA TYR A 25 -4.38 -4.25 22.30
C TYR A 25 -5.76 -3.62 22.11
N GLU A 26 -5.85 -2.39 21.58
CA GLU A 26 -7.13 -1.78 21.26
C GLU A 26 -7.82 -2.48 20.07
N LEU A 27 -7.08 -2.82 19.02
CA LEU A 27 -7.59 -3.55 17.86
C LEU A 27 -8.09 -4.95 18.23
N LEU A 28 -7.35 -5.67 19.07
CA LEU A 28 -7.76 -6.96 19.64
C LEU A 28 -9.05 -6.84 20.48
N ARG A 29 -9.08 -5.88 21.40
CA ARG A 29 -10.25 -5.65 22.27
C ARG A 29 -11.52 -5.31 21.48
N ARG A 30 -11.36 -4.59 20.37
CA ARG A 30 -12.46 -4.20 19.47
C ARG A 30 -12.83 -5.30 18.48
N ARG A 31 -12.15 -6.45 18.52
CA ARG A 31 -12.39 -7.61 17.65
C ARG A 31 -12.19 -7.27 16.17
N VAL A 32 -11.26 -6.36 15.88
CA VAL A 32 -10.77 -6.08 14.52
C VAL A 32 -9.74 -7.12 14.11
N ILE A 33 -8.93 -7.55 15.09
CA ILE A 33 -7.99 -8.64 15.02
C ILE A 33 -8.41 -9.62 16.11
N ASP A 34 -8.37 -10.92 15.84
CA ASP A 34 -8.54 -11.98 16.84
C ASP A 34 -7.19 -12.63 17.16
N GLU A 35 -6.40 -12.93 16.12
CA GLU A 35 -5.08 -13.56 16.25
C GLU A 35 -4.01 -12.79 15.48
N ILE A 36 -2.79 -12.75 16.01
CA ILE A 36 -1.59 -12.24 15.33
C ILE A 36 -0.57 -13.36 15.31
N HIS A 37 -0.16 -13.74 14.12
CA HIS A 37 0.83 -14.79 13.88
C HIS A 37 2.21 -14.17 13.56
N GLY A 38 3.03 -14.89 12.79
CA GLY A 38 4.40 -14.52 12.47
C GLY A 38 4.55 -13.32 11.53
N VAL A 39 5.80 -12.89 11.41
CA VAL A 39 6.20 -11.85 10.46
C VAL A 39 6.19 -12.42 9.05
N VAL A 40 5.42 -11.76 8.17
CA VAL A 40 5.39 -12.08 6.74
C VAL A 40 6.53 -11.40 6.01
N LYS A 41 6.74 -10.11 6.32
CA LYS A 41 7.74 -9.30 5.62
C LYS A 41 8.31 -8.22 6.54
N ALA A 42 9.62 -8.08 6.53
CA ALA A 42 10.32 -6.96 7.16
C ALA A 42 10.83 -5.99 6.08
N GLY A 43 10.32 -4.77 6.08
CA GLY A 43 10.81 -3.68 5.23
C GLY A 43 11.73 -2.73 5.99
N LYS A 44 12.13 -1.64 5.33
CA LYS A 44 12.88 -0.54 5.98
C LYS A 44 11.97 0.37 6.82
N GLU A 45 10.71 0.51 6.42
CA GLU A 45 9.78 1.50 6.99
C GLU A 45 8.70 0.89 7.87
N ALA A 46 8.37 -0.38 7.64
CA ALA A 46 7.36 -1.11 8.35
C ALA A 46 7.69 -2.60 8.42
N ARG A 47 6.98 -3.29 9.31
CA ARG A 47 6.91 -4.75 9.36
C ARG A 47 5.46 -5.17 9.12
N ILE A 48 5.28 -6.24 8.36
CA ILE A 48 3.97 -6.82 8.08
C ILE A 48 3.87 -8.15 8.82
N TYR A 49 2.80 -8.27 9.62
CA TYR A 49 2.43 -9.50 10.31
C TYR A 49 1.18 -10.08 9.64
N TRP A 50 1.10 -11.40 9.63
CA TRP A 50 -0.14 -12.11 9.31
C TRP A 50 -0.97 -12.27 10.58
N GLY A 51 -2.28 -12.25 10.45
CA GLY A 51 -3.22 -12.44 11.54
C GLY A 51 -4.60 -12.79 11.00
N LEU A 52 -5.54 -13.02 11.91
CA LEU A 52 -6.91 -13.39 11.57
C LEU A 52 -7.89 -12.43 12.24
N ASP A 53 -9.01 -12.17 11.58
CA ASP A 53 -10.19 -11.56 12.20
C ASP A 53 -11.04 -12.64 12.93
N PRO A 54 -12.09 -12.23 13.68
CA PRO A 54 -12.98 -13.18 14.36
C PRO A 54 -13.75 -14.18 13.47
N ASN A 55 -13.75 -13.97 12.16
CA ASN A 55 -14.40 -14.81 11.16
C ASN A 55 -13.38 -15.60 10.33
N GLU A 56 -12.14 -15.72 10.83
CA GLU A 56 -11.04 -16.41 10.17
C GLU A 56 -10.61 -15.79 8.83
N ARG A 57 -10.94 -14.51 8.58
CA ARG A 57 -10.39 -13.79 7.42
C ARG A 57 -8.94 -13.42 7.69
N GLU A 58 -8.08 -13.65 6.70
CA GLU A 58 -6.66 -13.31 6.79
C GLU A 58 -6.41 -11.79 6.69
N LEU A 59 -5.55 -11.31 7.59
CA LEU A 59 -5.21 -9.90 7.78
C LEU A 59 -3.72 -9.66 7.57
N ALA A 60 -3.39 -8.59 6.83
CA ALA A 60 -2.07 -7.99 6.84
C ALA A 60 -2.04 -6.84 7.86
N ILE A 61 -1.21 -6.98 8.89
CA ILE A 61 -1.03 -5.99 9.96
C ILE A 61 0.31 -5.28 9.73
N LYS A 62 0.25 -4.13 9.05
CA LYS A 62 1.41 -3.29 8.73
C LYS A 62 1.70 -2.34 9.88
N ILE A 63 2.83 -2.54 10.56
CA ILE A 63 3.28 -1.73 11.69
C ILE A 63 4.47 -0.89 11.26
N TYR A 64 4.27 0.42 11.21
CA TYR A 64 5.31 1.38 10.86
C TYR A 64 6.32 1.57 11.99
N TYR A 65 7.61 1.54 11.65
CA TYR A 65 8.69 1.79 12.61
C TYR A 65 8.82 3.28 12.94
N THR A 66 9.47 3.56 14.06
CA THR A 66 10.10 4.86 14.28
C THR A 66 11.33 4.98 13.36
N VAL A 67 11.13 5.51 12.16
CA VAL A 67 12.18 5.67 11.13
C VAL A 67 13.13 6.84 11.43
N THR A 68 14.30 6.91 10.78
CA THR A 68 15.31 7.98 10.96
C THR A 68 14.82 9.36 10.50
N ALA A 69 15.62 10.41 10.72
CA ALA A 69 15.25 11.76 10.28
C ALA A 69 15.12 11.89 8.76
N GLU A 70 15.99 11.19 8.02
CA GLU A 70 16.04 11.18 6.56
C GLU A 70 14.77 10.56 5.97
N PHE A 71 14.34 9.41 6.48
CA PHE A 71 13.08 8.78 6.08
C PHE A 71 11.88 9.69 6.34
N ARG A 72 11.85 10.35 7.50
CA ARG A 72 10.78 11.31 7.82
C ARG A 72 10.76 12.50 6.85
N GLN A 73 11.91 12.99 6.41
CA GLN A 73 11.98 14.05 5.40
C GLN A 73 11.44 13.57 4.05
N GLY A 74 11.76 12.34 3.63
CA GLY A 74 11.20 11.73 2.43
C GLY A 74 9.67 11.64 2.47
N MET A 75 9.11 11.23 3.62
CA MET A 75 7.65 11.18 3.82
C MET A 75 6.99 12.56 3.73
N LEU A 76 7.63 13.62 4.29
CA LEU A 76 7.05 14.96 4.29
C LEU A 76 6.78 15.49 2.88
N LYS A 77 7.58 15.13 1.87
CA LYS A 77 7.36 15.49 0.46
C LYS A 77 5.97 15.11 -0.05
N TYR A 78 5.45 13.97 0.40
CA TYR A 78 4.14 13.46 -0.02
C TYR A 78 3.00 13.87 0.93
N ILE A 79 3.31 14.51 2.07
CA ILE A 79 2.32 14.98 3.06
C ILE A 79 2.06 16.49 2.92
N GLN A 80 3.11 17.29 2.70
CA GLN A 80 3.09 18.73 2.93
C GLN A 80 2.05 19.48 2.08
N ASP A 81 1.83 19.03 0.85
CA ASP A 81 0.86 19.63 -0.08
C ASP A 81 -0.40 18.77 -0.28
N ASP A 82 -0.56 17.71 0.53
CA ASP A 82 -1.81 16.96 0.60
C ASP A 82 -2.81 17.71 1.48
N TYR A 83 -3.87 18.24 0.85
CA TYR A 83 -4.90 19.04 1.52
C TYR A 83 -5.56 18.32 2.70
N ARG A 84 -5.56 16.98 2.72
CA ARG A 84 -6.14 16.13 3.77
C ARG A 84 -5.31 16.13 5.06
N PHE A 85 -4.07 16.62 5.01
CA PHE A 85 -3.09 16.54 6.12
C PHE A 85 -2.45 17.89 6.51
N ARG A 86 -3.05 19.03 6.17
CA ARG A 86 -2.50 20.38 6.46
C ARG A 86 -2.11 20.68 7.93
N ARG A 87 -2.59 19.90 8.91
CA ARG A 87 -2.30 20.08 10.35
C ARG A 87 -1.46 18.94 10.95
N VAL A 88 -0.46 18.44 10.22
CA VAL A 88 0.44 17.38 10.73
C VAL A 88 1.24 17.86 11.94
N ARG A 89 1.24 17.04 13.00
CA ARG A 89 2.16 17.20 14.12
C ARG A 89 3.57 16.86 13.66
N ARG A 90 4.46 17.86 13.59
CA ARG A 90 5.85 17.70 13.13
C ARG A 90 6.76 16.84 14.02
N SER A 91 6.25 16.37 15.16
CA SER A 91 6.96 15.37 15.97
C SER A 91 7.19 14.09 15.15
N PRO A 92 8.32 13.37 15.35
CA PRO A 92 8.59 12.12 14.63
C PRO A 92 7.43 11.12 14.64
N ARG A 93 6.82 10.87 15.80
CA ARG A 93 5.64 9.98 15.92
C ARG A 93 4.42 10.51 15.19
N GLY A 94 4.16 11.82 15.28
CA GLY A 94 3.05 12.47 14.57
C GLY A 94 3.14 12.30 13.06
N ILE A 95 4.34 12.37 12.49
CA ILE A 95 4.61 12.10 11.07
C ILE A 95 4.25 10.65 10.74
N ILE A 96 4.74 9.68 11.52
CA ILE A 96 4.45 8.25 11.28
C ILE A 96 2.96 7.94 11.39
N TYR A 97 2.25 8.47 12.39
CA TYR A 97 0.81 8.27 12.51
C TYR A 97 0.05 8.89 11.34
N THR A 98 0.55 10.02 10.83
CA THR A 98 -0.04 10.65 9.65
C THR A 98 0.23 9.83 8.40
N TRP A 99 1.41 9.22 8.29
CA TRP A 99 1.78 8.34 7.19
C TRP A 99 0.88 7.08 7.13
N ALA A 100 0.71 6.39 8.27
CA ALA A 100 -0.22 5.26 8.36
C ALA A 100 -1.66 5.67 8.04
N GLN A 101 -2.11 6.81 8.58
CA GLN A 101 -3.44 7.35 8.29
C GLN A 101 -3.62 7.73 6.82
N LYS A 102 -2.55 8.19 6.16
CA LYS A 102 -2.53 8.53 4.74
C LYS A 102 -2.66 7.30 3.87
N GLU A 103 -1.87 6.26 4.12
CA GLU A 103 -2.02 4.99 3.40
C GLU A 103 -3.44 4.42 3.58
N PHE A 104 -3.97 4.39 4.80
CA PHE A 104 -5.35 3.95 5.04
C PHE A 104 -6.38 4.73 4.22
N LYS A 105 -6.29 6.07 4.19
CA LYS A 105 -7.22 6.91 3.41
C LYS A 105 -7.05 6.69 1.91
N ASN A 106 -5.82 6.45 1.44
CA ASN A 106 -5.54 6.17 0.04
C ASN A 106 -6.10 4.80 -0.38
N LEU A 107 -5.86 3.76 0.41
CA LEU A 107 -6.48 2.44 0.19
C LEU A 107 -8.01 2.57 0.17
N LYS A 108 -8.59 3.34 1.09
CA LYS A 108 -10.05 3.49 1.17
C LYS A 108 -10.64 4.16 -0.07
N ALA A 109 -9.96 5.17 -0.59
CA ALA A 109 -10.36 5.83 -1.83
C ALA A 109 -10.20 4.90 -3.04
N ALA A 110 -9.06 4.21 -3.16
CA ALA A 110 -8.78 3.28 -4.25
C ALA A 110 -9.76 2.09 -4.25
N TYR A 111 -9.95 1.43 -3.11
CA TYR A 111 -10.91 0.33 -2.95
C TYR A 111 -12.34 0.79 -3.27
N GLY A 112 -12.77 1.95 -2.75
CA GLY A 112 -14.09 2.51 -3.04
C GLY A 112 -14.31 2.90 -4.51
N ALA A 113 -13.22 3.17 -5.25
CA ALA A 113 -13.25 3.44 -6.69
C ALA A 113 -13.26 2.16 -7.56
N GLY A 114 -13.09 0.99 -6.93
CA GLY A 114 -13.00 -0.31 -7.60
C GLY A 114 -11.61 -0.67 -8.09
N VAL A 115 -10.57 0.04 -7.65
CA VAL A 115 -9.17 -0.32 -7.94
C VAL A 115 -8.83 -1.60 -7.18
N ARG A 116 -8.11 -2.54 -7.81
CA ARG A 116 -7.62 -3.76 -7.16
C ARG A 116 -6.48 -3.43 -6.19
N VAL A 117 -6.84 -3.21 -4.93
CA VAL A 117 -5.95 -2.99 -3.78
C VAL A 117 -6.43 -3.84 -2.59
N PRO A 118 -5.59 -4.11 -1.57
CA PRO A 118 -6.04 -4.72 -0.33
C PRO A 118 -7.16 -3.92 0.33
N GLU A 119 -8.25 -4.58 0.76
CA GLU A 119 -9.33 -3.93 1.50
C GLU A 119 -8.79 -3.29 2.79
N PRO A 120 -8.93 -1.97 2.98
CA PRO A 120 -8.50 -1.32 4.21
C PRO A 120 -9.52 -1.52 5.33
N ILE A 121 -9.08 -2.09 6.45
CA ILE A 121 -9.96 -2.46 7.55
C ILE A 121 -9.94 -1.36 8.62
N GLU A 122 -8.78 -1.12 9.23
CA GLU A 122 -8.66 -0.08 10.25
C GLU A 122 -7.22 0.44 10.39
N VAL A 123 -7.08 1.68 10.85
CA VAL A 123 -5.78 2.23 11.23
C VAL A 123 -5.84 2.76 12.66
N LYS A 124 -4.83 2.39 13.45
CA LYS A 124 -4.65 2.88 14.81
C LYS A 124 -3.19 3.26 15.04
N ARG A 125 -2.94 4.56 15.26
CA ARG A 125 -1.58 5.11 15.45
C ARG A 125 -0.68 4.73 14.27
N ASN A 126 0.31 3.87 14.47
CA ASN A 126 1.25 3.38 13.45
C ASN A 126 0.90 1.97 12.93
N VAL A 127 -0.25 1.43 13.31
CA VAL A 127 -0.72 0.09 12.92
C VAL A 127 -1.83 0.25 11.89
N LEU A 128 -1.62 -0.29 10.69
CA LEU A 128 -2.61 -0.40 9.62
C LEU A 128 -3.00 -1.87 9.47
N VAL A 129 -4.29 -2.15 9.52
CA VAL A 129 -4.89 -3.46 9.27
C VAL A 129 -5.61 -3.40 7.92
N MET A 130 -5.29 -4.35 7.05
CA MET A 130 -5.89 -4.49 5.73
C MET A 130 -6.00 -5.98 5.37
N GLU A 131 -6.71 -6.28 4.30
CA GLU A 131 -6.77 -7.61 3.70
C GLU A 131 -5.38 -8.19 3.46
N PHE A 132 -5.22 -9.47 3.80
CA PHE A 132 -4.05 -10.23 3.38
C PHE A 132 -4.27 -10.74 1.95
N ILE A 133 -3.31 -10.46 1.07
CA ILE A 133 -3.32 -10.99 -0.30
C ILE A 133 -2.37 -12.18 -0.33
N GLY A 134 -2.93 -13.38 -0.40
CA GLY A 134 -2.22 -14.64 -0.25
C GLY A 134 -3.14 -15.70 0.34
N GLU A 135 -2.55 -16.79 0.82
CA GLU A 135 -3.29 -17.89 1.45
C GLU A 135 -2.41 -18.54 2.53
N ASP A 136 -3.02 -18.93 3.65
CA ASP A 136 -2.40 -19.62 4.79
C ASP A 136 -1.11 -18.92 5.29
N GLY A 137 -1.17 -17.59 5.38
CA GLY A 137 -0.05 -16.75 5.79
C GLY A 137 1.11 -16.64 4.79
N VAL A 138 0.99 -17.23 3.59
CA VAL A 138 1.93 -17.08 2.49
C VAL A 138 1.48 -15.92 1.60
N PRO A 139 2.26 -14.82 1.49
CA PRO A 139 1.85 -13.67 0.71
C PRO A 139 1.89 -14.00 -0.79
N ALA A 140 1.00 -13.38 -1.55
CA ALA A 140 1.05 -13.43 -3.01
C ALA A 140 2.43 -12.96 -3.51
N PRO A 141 2.94 -13.59 -4.58
CA PRO A 141 4.21 -13.19 -5.16
C PRO A 141 4.12 -11.76 -5.73
N LEU A 142 5.26 -11.06 -5.72
CA LEU A 142 5.37 -9.77 -6.41
C LEU A 142 5.39 -10.00 -7.92
N LEU A 143 4.83 -9.06 -8.68
CA LEU A 143 4.76 -9.17 -10.14
C LEU A 143 6.12 -9.44 -10.78
N ARG A 144 7.19 -8.80 -10.27
CA ARG A 144 8.57 -9.01 -10.73
C ARG A 144 9.06 -10.46 -10.63
N ASP A 145 8.50 -11.23 -9.69
CA ASP A 145 8.92 -12.58 -9.33
C ASP A 145 8.01 -13.64 -10.02
N VAL A 146 7.07 -13.21 -10.86
CA VAL A 146 6.10 -14.07 -11.55
C VAL A 146 6.40 -14.14 -13.04
N TYR A 147 6.29 -15.35 -13.60
CA TYR A 147 6.23 -15.53 -15.04
C TYR A 147 4.81 -15.25 -15.53
N LEU A 148 4.65 -14.25 -16.39
CA LEU A 148 3.36 -13.89 -16.97
C LEU A 148 3.18 -14.61 -18.31
N GLU A 149 2.11 -15.41 -18.42
CA GLU A 149 1.74 -16.06 -19.67
C GLU A 149 1.22 -15.05 -20.70
N GLU A 150 0.46 -14.05 -20.25
CA GLU A 150 -0.12 -12.99 -21.08
C GLU A 150 0.29 -11.59 -20.58
N PRO A 151 1.57 -11.20 -20.70
CA PRO A 151 2.06 -9.93 -20.15
C PRO A 151 1.36 -8.71 -20.77
N GLU A 152 0.93 -8.76 -22.03
CA GLU A 152 0.14 -7.71 -22.69
C GLU A 152 -1.22 -7.48 -22.01
N ALA A 153 -1.90 -8.56 -21.60
CA ALA A 153 -3.18 -8.46 -20.93
C ALA A 153 -3.04 -7.83 -19.54
N VAL A 154 -2.02 -8.24 -18.79
CA VAL A 154 -1.69 -7.67 -17.48
C VAL A 154 -1.29 -6.20 -17.59
N TYR A 155 -0.51 -5.83 -18.61
CA TYR A 155 -0.15 -4.44 -18.88
C TYR A 155 -1.37 -3.54 -19.11
N ARG A 156 -2.28 -3.95 -20.01
CA ARG A 156 -3.52 -3.20 -20.28
C ARG A 156 -4.37 -3.06 -19.02
N LYS A 157 -4.50 -4.15 -18.26
CA LYS A 157 -5.24 -4.13 -17.00
C LYS A 157 -4.64 -3.16 -15.98
N LEU A 158 -3.31 -3.13 -15.84
CA LEU A 158 -2.65 -2.17 -14.96
C LEU A 158 -2.85 -0.71 -15.39
N LEU A 159 -2.89 -0.43 -16.70
CA LEU A 159 -3.24 0.91 -17.16
C LEU A 159 -4.69 1.26 -16.79
N GLU A 160 -5.63 0.32 -16.90
CA GLU A 160 -7.01 0.49 -16.44
C GLU A 160 -7.09 0.77 -14.93
N GLU A 161 -6.34 0.04 -14.10
CA GLU A 161 -6.24 0.28 -12.66
C GLU A 161 -5.69 1.69 -12.36
N VAL A 162 -4.67 2.14 -13.10
CA VAL A 162 -4.13 3.51 -12.98
C VAL A 162 -5.17 4.55 -13.39
N ARG A 163 -5.95 4.30 -14.45
CA ARG A 163 -7.04 5.18 -14.88
C ARG A 163 -8.15 5.25 -13.84
N LEU A 164 -8.53 4.13 -13.22
CA LEU A 164 -9.49 4.11 -12.11
C LEU A 164 -8.97 4.88 -10.90
N LEU A 165 -7.70 4.67 -10.54
CA LEU A 165 -7.04 5.37 -9.43
C LEU A 165 -7.04 6.89 -9.68
N TYR A 166 -6.71 7.33 -10.89
CA TYR A 166 -6.72 8.74 -11.26
C TYR A 166 -8.13 9.32 -11.30
N GLY A 167 -9.01 8.75 -12.13
CA GLY A 167 -10.29 9.36 -12.49
C GLY A 167 -11.42 9.13 -11.50
N LYS A 168 -11.34 8.08 -10.64
CA LYS A 168 -12.39 7.77 -9.66
C LYS A 168 -11.94 7.88 -8.22
N ALA A 169 -10.67 7.56 -7.92
CA ALA A 169 -10.14 7.72 -6.56
C ALA A 169 -9.51 9.09 -6.31
N ASP A 170 -9.34 9.93 -7.34
CA ASP A 170 -8.63 11.21 -7.31
C ASP A 170 -7.19 11.06 -6.78
N LEU A 171 -6.50 9.98 -7.16
CA LEU A 171 -5.15 9.66 -6.69
C LEU A 171 -4.17 9.36 -7.83
N VAL A 172 -2.90 9.70 -7.60
CA VAL A 172 -1.74 9.21 -8.35
C VAL A 172 -0.92 8.34 -7.40
N HIS A 173 -0.54 7.12 -7.81
CA HIS A 173 0.20 6.20 -6.94
C HIS A 173 1.55 6.77 -6.49
N GLY A 174 2.28 7.39 -7.42
CA GLY A 174 3.50 8.12 -7.18
C GLY A 174 4.69 7.28 -6.75
N ASP A 175 4.62 5.96 -6.93
CA ASP A 175 5.73 5.01 -6.83
C ASP A 175 5.37 3.66 -7.48
N LEU A 176 4.57 3.65 -8.54
CA LEU A 176 4.10 2.41 -9.13
C LEU A 176 5.25 1.73 -9.89
N SER A 177 5.45 0.43 -9.62
CA SER A 177 6.45 -0.44 -10.26
C SER A 177 6.12 -1.90 -9.97
N GLU A 178 6.82 -2.83 -10.61
CA GLU A 178 6.73 -4.28 -10.41
C GLU A 178 7.05 -4.74 -8.97
N TYR A 179 7.65 -3.87 -8.15
CA TYR A 179 7.94 -4.10 -6.74
C TYR A 179 6.74 -3.83 -5.83
N ASN A 180 5.78 -3.03 -6.30
CA ASN A 180 4.61 -2.54 -5.57
C ASN A 180 3.31 -3.11 -6.17
N LEU A 181 3.46 -4.20 -6.92
CA LEU A 181 2.40 -4.99 -7.53
C LEU A 181 2.52 -6.43 -7.05
N MET A 182 1.42 -6.99 -6.53
CA MET A 182 1.27 -8.42 -6.31
C MET A 182 0.55 -9.03 -7.50
N PHE A 183 0.74 -10.35 -7.71
CA PHE A 183 -0.03 -11.10 -8.68
C PHE A 183 -0.69 -12.28 -7.98
N TRP A 184 -2.02 -12.28 -7.94
CA TRP A 184 -2.81 -13.26 -7.19
C TRP A 184 -4.04 -13.66 -8.01
N GLU A 185 -4.30 -14.96 -8.10
CA GLU A 185 -5.46 -15.50 -8.84
C GLU A 185 -5.58 -14.98 -10.30
N GLY A 186 -4.44 -14.79 -10.96
CA GLY A 186 -4.39 -14.28 -12.34
C GLY A 186 -4.53 -12.76 -12.46
N GLU A 187 -4.56 -12.04 -11.35
CA GLU A 187 -4.86 -10.62 -11.31
C GLU A 187 -3.73 -9.78 -10.70
N PRO A 188 -3.35 -8.63 -11.31
CA PRO A 188 -2.45 -7.68 -10.68
C PRO A 188 -3.18 -6.90 -9.57
N ILE A 189 -2.53 -6.74 -8.43
CA ILE A 189 -3.06 -6.01 -7.27
C ILE A 189 -2.05 -4.95 -6.85
N LEU A 190 -2.50 -3.70 -6.80
CA LEU A 190 -1.70 -2.55 -6.38
C LEU A 190 -1.61 -2.54 -4.84
N PHE A 191 -0.42 -2.28 -4.30
CA PHE A 191 -0.25 -2.09 -2.87
C PHE A 191 0.80 -1.00 -2.58
N ASP A 192 0.94 -0.63 -1.30
CA ASP A 192 1.83 0.44 -0.84
C ASP A 192 1.52 1.83 -1.44
N VAL A 193 0.26 2.24 -1.31
CA VAL A 193 -0.23 3.58 -1.68
C VAL A 193 0.14 4.65 -0.64
N SER A 194 1.17 4.41 0.16
CA SER A 194 1.65 5.33 1.20
C SER A 194 2.20 6.63 0.61
N GLN A 195 2.81 6.58 -0.58
CA GLN A 195 3.30 7.74 -1.33
C GLN A 195 2.25 8.38 -2.25
N ALA A 196 1.08 7.76 -2.43
CA ALA A 196 0.07 8.23 -3.38
C ALA A 196 -0.49 9.61 -3.03
N VAL A 197 -0.53 10.53 -3.99
CA VAL A 197 -0.95 11.91 -3.78
C VAL A 197 -2.29 12.20 -4.47
N PRO A 198 -3.06 13.18 -3.99
CA PRO A 198 -4.22 13.67 -4.73
C PRO A 198 -3.86 14.18 -6.14
N THR A 199 -4.77 14.08 -7.10
CA THR A 199 -4.57 14.57 -8.48
C THR A 199 -4.31 16.08 -8.58
N ASN A 200 -4.72 16.86 -7.58
CA ASN A 200 -4.44 18.29 -7.49
C ASN A 200 -3.12 18.63 -6.76
N HIS A 201 -2.33 17.63 -6.37
CA HIS A 201 -1.04 17.85 -5.74
C HIS A 201 -0.03 18.42 -6.77
N PRO A 202 0.86 19.36 -6.39
CA PRO A 202 1.81 19.96 -7.33
C PRO A 202 2.72 18.98 -8.07
N LEU A 203 2.94 17.79 -7.49
CA LEU A 203 3.74 16.71 -8.07
C LEU A 203 2.93 15.66 -8.83
N ALA A 204 1.60 15.75 -8.88
CA ALA A 204 0.75 14.69 -9.40
C ALA A 204 1.09 14.31 -10.84
N GLU A 205 1.30 15.29 -11.72
CA GLU A 205 1.66 15.07 -13.12
C GLU A 205 3.03 14.37 -13.27
N GLU A 206 4.06 14.88 -12.60
CA GLU A 206 5.41 14.28 -12.62
C GLU A 206 5.37 12.82 -12.12
N LEU A 207 4.64 12.58 -11.04
CA LEU A 207 4.49 11.27 -10.43
C LEU A 207 3.73 10.30 -11.34
N LEU A 208 2.65 10.74 -12.00
CA LEU A 208 1.90 9.90 -12.93
C LEU A 208 2.75 9.51 -14.13
N LEU A 209 3.48 10.48 -14.71
CA LEU A 209 4.40 10.20 -15.82
C LEU A 209 5.52 9.24 -15.40
N ARG A 210 5.98 9.29 -14.14
CA ARG A 210 6.95 8.33 -13.59
C ARG A 210 6.35 6.93 -13.48
N ASP A 211 5.13 6.82 -12.95
CA ASP A 211 4.42 5.56 -12.81
C ASP A 211 4.23 4.88 -14.18
N ILE A 212 3.76 5.63 -15.19
CA ILE A 212 3.61 5.13 -16.57
C ILE A 212 4.96 4.66 -17.13
N ARG A 213 6.03 5.44 -16.96
CA ARG A 213 7.39 5.06 -17.42
C ARG A 213 7.89 3.78 -16.77
N ASN A 214 7.63 3.59 -15.48
CA ASN A 214 8.05 2.39 -14.76
C ASN A 214 7.33 1.16 -15.29
N LEU A 215 6.00 1.22 -15.45
CA LEU A 215 5.21 0.16 -16.06
C LEU A 215 5.70 -0.16 -17.47
N ASN A 216 5.84 0.86 -18.33
CA ASN A 216 6.31 0.67 -19.70
C ASN A 216 7.70 0.03 -19.73
N ARG A 217 8.62 0.43 -18.86
CA ARG A 217 9.96 -0.17 -18.80
C ARG A 217 9.90 -1.65 -18.44
N TYR A 218 9.11 -2.00 -17.42
CA TYR A 218 8.98 -3.39 -16.98
C TYR A 218 8.35 -4.25 -18.08
N PHE A 219 7.21 -3.84 -18.65
CA PHE A 219 6.52 -4.63 -19.67
C PHE A 219 7.26 -4.69 -21.01
N ALA A 220 7.94 -3.61 -21.42
CA ALA A 220 8.81 -3.66 -22.61
C ALA A 220 9.96 -4.67 -22.43
N SER A 221 10.47 -4.85 -21.21
CA SER A 221 11.49 -5.88 -20.93
C SER A 221 10.95 -7.32 -21.05
N LEU A 222 9.63 -7.50 -21.00
CA LEU A 222 8.92 -8.76 -21.23
C LEU A 222 8.51 -8.96 -22.70
N GLY A 223 8.84 -8.01 -23.58
CA GLY A 223 8.50 -8.08 -25.01
C GLY A 223 7.16 -7.45 -25.39
N VAL A 224 6.45 -6.81 -24.44
CA VAL A 224 5.18 -6.13 -24.71
C VAL A 224 5.41 -4.86 -25.54
N GLU A 225 4.60 -4.66 -26.57
CA GLU A 225 4.48 -3.37 -27.26
C GLU A 225 3.73 -2.38 -26.36
N VAL A 226 4.49 -1.46 -25.74
CA VAL A 226 3.97 -0.50 -24.76
C VAL A 226 3.45 0.76 -25.43
N VAL A 227 2.41 1.35 -24.83
CA VAL A 227 1.80 2.59 -25.31
C VAL A 227 2.74 3.77 -25.05
N GLU A 228 2.81 4.72 -25.99
CA GLU A 228 3.58 5.94 -25.81
C GLU A 228 3.13 6.71 -24.56
N ILE A 229 4.09 7.26 -23.82
CA ILE A 229 3.83 7.83 -22.48
C ILE A 229 2.78 8.94 -22.54
N ASP A 230 2.85 9.81 -23.56
CA ASP A 230 1.92 10.94 -23.73
C ASP A 230 0.52 10.46 -24.15
N GLU A 231 0.41 9.33 -24.83
CA GLU A 231 -0.89 8.71 -25.15
C GLU A 231 -1.50 8.07 -23.91
N ALA A 232 -0.74 7.27 -23.16
CA ALA A 232 -1.18 6.67 -21.91
C ALA A 232 -1.61 7.75 -20.90
N TYR A 233 -0.83 8.84 -20.77
CA TYR A 233 -1.16 9.97 -19.89
C TYR A 233 -2.48 10.65 -20.28
N ARG A 234 -2.67 10.99 -21.56
CA ARG A 234 -3.92 11.57 -22.06
C ARG A 234 -5.11 10.65 -21.82
N TRP A 235 -4.94 9.35 -22.05
CA TRP A 235 -5.99 8.37 -21.80
C TRP A 235 -6.35 8.29 -20.31
N ILE A 236 -5.37 8.12 -19.42
CA ILE A 236 -5.58 8.05 -17.95
C ILE A 236 -6.29 9.30 -17.42
N THR A 237 -5.92 10.48 -17.93
CA THR A 237 -6.41 11.79 -17.43
C THR A 237 -7.76 12.22 -18.02
N GLY A 238 -8.43 11.36 -18.79
CA GLY A 238 -9.80 11.61 -19.28
C GLY A 238 -9.91 11.85 -20.79
N GLY A 239 -8.91 11.47 -21.58
CA GLY A 239 -9.04 11.40 -23.04
C GLY A 239 -10.12 10.38 -23.46
N ASP A 240 -11.00 10.82 -24.36
CA ASP A 240 -12.08 10.02 -24.98
C ASP A 240 -11.60 9.09 -26.11
N GLU A 241 -10.33 9.18 -26.50
CA GLU A 241 -9.73 8.27 -27.48
C GLU A 241 -9.45 6.93 -26.80
N GLY A 242 -9.90 5.81 -27.38
CA GLY A 242 -9.52 4.48 -26.88
C GLY A 242 -8.00 4.30 -26.88
N LEU A 243 -7.46 3.58 -25.90
CA LEU A 243 -6.04 3.23 -25.85
C LEU A 243 -5.74 2.39 -27.10
N ARG A 244 -4.89 2.89 -28.02
CA ARG A 244 -4.54 2.17 -29.25
C ARG A 244 -3.39 1.20 -29.03
#